data_AF-A0A7C5BSL4-F1
#
_entry.id   AF-A0A7C5BSL4-F1
#
_cell.length_a   1.000
_cell.length_b   1.000
_cell.length_c   1.000
_cell.angle_alpha   90.00
_cell.angle_beta   90.00
_cell.angle_gamma   90.00
#
_symmetry.space_group_name_H-M   'P 1'
#
loop_
_entity.id
_entity.type
_entity.pdbx_description
1 polymer ?
#
loop_
_entity_poly.entity_id
_entity_poly.type
_entity_poly.pdbx_seq_one_letter_code
_entity_poly.pdbx_strand_id
1 'polypeptide(L)'
;MSPSRKSAPSAVVGLDIGTDSIKVAEAKIAKDGITITGVGIARTPQGVIENEVIVDPVGLGNAIKALLAESGIKTKKCVSSVSGASQVVVRVISVPKMKREELAETMKWEVERHVPFSPQEVVMDFQPLDKPSQDPDAPEMEVLLAVAQQQLIDSHVEALLAAGLQPMAIDIEPLAASRSLIDLSQNGAMGETVGIVNIGSTRTDLGVFENGLLAFPSPPLGVAGVNFTREISEALGQTLDQAEVTKREFAAVNLDGFAAAAPEPDTTTQGPAPADEPTAFATAFGPGSSTFDLDEPVAASEPSTPPAATGDYTSTIDGPVFDSPDLAMGPAFDLGGDEPAAPAGPSFDLDAQEPAAPAMGPTFDLGGDFGDEPGPAAPAFDLSDDEPEPPAEEVAEPSFDLSDAGSELDHGQQAEAATPVGQPAPMPVDDGSTEGQVFQAISGVLVDLANELRMSIEYYVNRYSKTPERLYICGGTAKIAKLDEFLTRELGIPVVVADPIKNLPVVAPGVSPQYLNEISPLLPVCIGLAIRDMIG
;
A
#
# COMPACT_ATOMS: atom_id res chain seq x y z
N MET A 1 -32.89 16.73 -34.28
CA MET A 1 -31.92 15.87 -33.57
C MET A 1 -31.53 16.59 -32.29
N SER A 2 -31.67 15.88 -31.18
CA SER A 2 -31.54 16.36 -29.81
C SER A 2 -30.14 16.90 -29.50
N PRO A 3 -29.99 17.85 -28.56
CA PRO A 3 -28.69 18.28 -28.09
C PRO A 3 -27.94 17.07 -27.50
N SER A 4 -26.68 16.91 -27.93
CA SER A 4 -25.73 15.94 -27.41
C SER A 4 -25.77 15.93 -25.88
N ARG A 5 -26.13 14.78 -25.31
CA ARG A 5 -26.19 14.54 -23.87
C ARG A 5 -24.74 14.58 -23.38
N LYS A 6 -24.29 15.72 -22.82
CA LYS A 6 -23.02 15.80 -22.07
C LYS A 6 -22.96 14.58 -21.17
N SER A 7 -21.97 13.71 -21.36
CA SER A 7 -21.80 12.52 -20.52
C SER A 7 -21.75 13.00 -19.06
N ALA A 8 -22.54 12.37 -18.19
CA ALA A 8 -22.44 12.66 -16.77
C ALA A 8 -20.99 12.38 -16.33
N PRO A 9 -20.42 13.17 -15.41
CA PRO A 9 -19.12 12.85 -14.84
C PRO A 9 -19.17 11.42 -14.31
N SER A 10 -18.37 10.53 -14.90
CA SER A 10 -18.44 9.11 -14.59
C SER A 10 -17.81 8.89 -13.24
N ALA A 11 -18.58 8.36 -12.29
CA ALA A 11 -18.05 7.91 -11.03
C ALA A 11 -16.98 6.82 -11.28
N VAL A 12 -16.01 6.74 -10.36
CA VAL A 12 -14.92 5.77 -10.39
C VAL A 12 -14.78 5.17 -9.01
N VAL A 13 -14.56 3.86 -8.97
CA VAL A 13 -14.23 3.13 -7.74
C VAL A 13 -12.71 3.10 -7.59
N GLY A 14 -12.22 3.53 -6.45
CA GLY A 14 -10.87 3.22 -5.99
C GLY A 14 -10.92 1.99 -5.10
N LEU A 15 -10.14 0.97 -5.44
CA LEU A 15 -10.10 -0.30 -4.73
C LEU A 15 -8.68 -0.58 -4.23
N ASP A 16 -8.54 -0.63 -2.91
CA ASP A 16 -7.32 -1.05 -2.23
C ASP A 16 -7.48 -2.50 -1.74
N ILE A 17 -6.64 -3.40 -2.24
CA ILE A 17 -6.64 -4.83 -1.93
C ILE A 17 -5.49 -5.10 -0.96
N GLY A 18 -5.81 -5.10 0.34
CA GLY A 18 -4.86 -5.43 1.39
C GLY A 18 -4.90 -6.89 1.82
N THR A 19 -3.86 -7.33 2.52
CA THR A 19 -3.73 -8.69 3.07
C THR A 19 -4.75 -9.00 4.18
N ASP A 20 -5.12 -8.02 5.00
CA ASP A 20 -6.15 -8.18 6.06
C ASP A 20 -7.54 -7.66 5.64
N SER A 21 -7.59 -6.60 4.83
CA SER A 21 -8.85 -5.96 4.43
C SER A 21 -8.85 -5.42 3.01
N ILE A 22 -9.99 -5.54 2.35
CA ILE A 22 -10.32 -4.94 1.07
C ILE A 22 -11.10 -3.65 1.33
N LYS A 23 -10.71 -2.55 0.70
CA LYS A 23 -11.25 -1.22 0.95
C LYS A 23 -11.68 -0.56 -0.36
N VAL A 24 -12.89 0.00 -0.38
CA VAL A 24 -13.46 0.69 -1.54
C VAL A 24 -13.84 2.13 -1.21
N ALA A 25 -13.64 3.02 -2.17
CA ALA A 25 -14.22 4.35 -2.20
C ALA A 25 -14.78 4.62 -3.60
N GLU A 26 -15.98 5.18 -3.70
CA GLU A 26 -16.55 5.67 -4.95
C GLU A 26 -16.45 7.20 -4.96
N ALA A 27 -15.77 7.76 -5.95
CA ALA A 27 -15.66 9.19 -6.14
C ALA A 27 -16.47 9.63 -7.37
N LYS A 28 -16.95 10.87 -7.33
CA LYS A 28 -17.66 11.52 -8.43
C LYS A 28 -17.36 13.01 -8.45
N ILE A 29 -17.17 13.57 -9.65
CA ILE A 29 -17.12 15.02 -9.85
C ILE A 29 -18.55 15.58 -9.74
N ALA A 30 -18.78 16.40 -8.73
CA ALA A 30 -20.01 17.18 -8.53
C ALA A 30 -19.80 18.64 -8.97
N LYS A 31 -20.82 19.50 -8.80
CA LYS A 31 -20.73 20.92 -9.16
C LYS A 31 -19.70 21.68 -8.31
N ASP A 32 -19.54 21.27 -7.06
CA ASP A 32 -18.72 21.94 -6.04
C ASP A 32 -17.37 21.23 -5.80
N GLY A 33 -16.94 20.38 -6.74
CA GLY A 33 -15.69 19.62 -6.66
C GLY A 33 -15.93 18.11 -6.56
N ILE A 34 -14.93 17.40 -6.04
CA ILE A 34 -14.97 15.95 -5.87
C ILE A 34 -15.86 15.60 -4.66
N THR A 35 -16.68 14.57 -4.78
CA THR A 35 -17.51 14.04 -3.69
C THR A 35 -17.35 12.53 -3.62
N ILE A 36 -17.17 12.00 -2.42
CA ILE A 36 -17.17 10.56 -2.16
C ILE A 36 -18.62 10.10 -1.95
N THR A 37 -19.10 9.20 -2.81
CA THR A 37 -20.50 8.75 -2.83
C THR A 37 -20.70 7.35 -2.23
N GLY A 38 -19.62 6.64 -1.94
CA GLY A 38 -19.65 5.33 -1.28
C GLY A 38 -18.30 5.00 -0.67
N VAL A 39 -18.31 4.32 0.46
CA VAL A 39 -17.12 3.74 1.10
C VAL A 39 -17.47 2.40 1.69
N GLY A 40 -16.49 1.50 1.80
CA GLY A 40 -16.69 0.21 2.43
C GLY A 40 -15.39 -0.50 2.73
N ILE A 41 -15.43 -1.37 3.74
CA ILE A 41 -14.31 -2.20 4.16
C ILE A 41 -14.84 -3.61 4.44
N ALA A 42 -14.20 -4.62 3.86
CA ALA A 42 -14.43 -6.02 4.18
C ALA A 42 -13.11 -6.69 4.58
N ARG A 43 -13.16 -7.74 5.40
CA ARG A 43 -11.98 -8.58 5.63
C ARG A 43 -11.62 -9.33 4.36
N THR A 44 -10.32 -9.43 4.09
CA THR A 44 -9.81 -10.28 3.02
C THR A 44 -10.02 -11.75 3.44
N PRO A 45 -10.68 -12.58 2.61
CA PRO A 45 -10.86 -13.99 2.92
C PRO A 45 -9.52 -14.70 3.12
N GLN A 46 -9.46 -15.64 4.07
CA GLN A 46 -8.24 -16.42 4.28
C GLN A 46 -7.93 -17.29 3.05
N GLY A 47 -6.64 -17.40 2.71
CA GLY A 47 -6.17 -18.24 1.61
C GLY A 47 -6.37 -17.66 0.21
N VAL A 48 -6.90 -16.44 0.05
CA VAL A 48 -6.98 -15.79 -1.28
C VAL A 48 -5.74 -14.95 -1.61
N ILE A 49 -5.03 -14.50 -0.58
CA ILE A 49 -3.73 -13.82 -0.68
C ILE A 49 -2.75 -14.52 0.25
N GLU A 50 -1.60 -14.93 -0.29
CA GLU A 50 -0.51 -15.56 0.45
C GLU A 50 0.81 -14.86 0.11
N ASN A 51 1.58 -14.45 1.12
CA ASN A 51 2.85 -13.74 0.93
C ASN A 51 2.73 -12.53 -0.02
N GLU A 52 1.63 -11.78 0.09
CA GLU A 52 1.28 -10.62 -0.76
C GLU A 52 0.96 -10.97 -2.23
N VAL A 53 0.83 -12.26 -2.57
CA VAL A 53 0.44 -12.74 -3.90
C VAL A 53 -1.01 -13.21 -3.89
N ILE A 54 -1.79 -12.81 -4.90
CA ILE A 54 -3.15 -13.30 -5.09
C ILE A 54 -3.09 -14.74 -5.62
N VAL A 55 -3.51 -15.71 -4.80
CA VAL A 55 -3.51 -17.13 -5.14
C VAL A 55 -4.89 -17.64 -5.59
N ASP A 56 -5.97 -16.98 -5.17
CA ASP A 56 -7.35 -17.24 -5.62
C ASP A 56 -8.03 -15.95 -6.10
N PRO A 57 -7.79 -15.53 -7.36
CA PRO A 57 -8.40 -14.34 -7.94
C PRO A 57 -9.92 -14.39 -7.96
N VAL A 58 -10.52 -15.58 -8.14
CA VAL A 58 -11.99 -15.73 -8.23
C VAL A 58 -12.63 -15.57 -6.85
N GLY A 59 -12.06 -16.20 -5.82
CA GLY A 59 -12.47 -16.02 -4.42
C GLY A 59 -12.35 -14.57 -3.98
N LEU A 60 -11.24 -13.92 -4.31
CA LEU A 60 -11.04 -12.49 -4.06
C LEU A 60 -12.08 -11.63 -4.81
N GLY A 61 -12.33 -11.91 -6.09
CA GLY A 61 -13.34 -11.22 -6.89
C GLY A 61 -14.75 -11.33 -6.32
N ASN A 62 -15.12 -12.50 -5.78
CA ASN A 62 -16.40 -12.69 -5.08
C ASN A 62 -16.50 -11.84 -3.81
N ALA A 63 -15.42 -11.74 -3.03
CA ALA A 63 -15.38 -10.88 -1.85
C ALA A 63 -15.49 -9.39 -2.21
N ILE A 64 -14.79 -8.94 -3.25
CA ILE A 64 -14.90 -7.57 -3.77
C ILE A 64 -16.34 -7.29 -4.22
N LYS A 65 -16.96 -8.21 -4.95
CA LYS A 65 -18.34 -8.08 -5.41
C LYS A 65 -19.34 -7.96 -4.26
N ALA A 66 -19.17 -8.76 -3.20
CA ALA A 66 -19.97 -8.67 -1.99
C ALA A 66 -19.80 -7.30 -1.31
N LEU A 67 -18.55 -6.85 -1.14
CA LEU A 67 -18.24 -5.54 -0.56
C LEU A 67 -18.88 -4.38 -1.34
N LEU A 68 -18.83 -4.40 -2.67
CA LEU A 68 -19.47 -3.38 -3.51
C LEU A 68 -21.00 -3.35 -3.31
N ALA A 69 -21.63 -4.53 -3.21
CA ALA A 69 -23.06 -4.64 -3.00
C ALA A 69 -23.48 -4.11 -1.61
N GLU A 70 -22.73 -4.46 -0.55
CA GLU A 70 -22.93 -3.98 0.81
C GLU A 70 -22.73 -2.47 0.94
N SER A 71 -21.77 -1.92 0.19
CA SER A 71 -21.47 -0.48 0.15
C SER A 71 -22.44 0.32 -0.73
N GLY A 72 -23.39 -0.35 -1.40
CA GLY A 72 -24.35 0.28 -2.32
C GLY A 72 -23.73 0.82 -3.63
N ILE A 73 -22.49 0.43 -3.95
CA ILE A 73 -21.74 0.91 -5.09
C ILE A 73 -22.15 0.14 -6.35
N LYS A 74 -22.59 0.87 -7.39
CA LYS A 74 -23.00 0.29 -8.68
C LYS A 74 -22.03 0.57 -9.81
N THR A 75 -21.08 1.47 -9.59
CA THR A 75 -20.06 1.84 -10.56
C THR A 75 -19.16 0.66 -10.90
N LYS A 76 -18.83 0.52 -12.19
CA LYS A 76 -17.99 -0.56 -12.70
C LYS A 76 -16.56 -0.14 -12.99
N LYS A 77 -16.35 1.12 -13.38
CA LYS A 77 -15.00 1.67 -13.59
C LYS A 77 -14.22 1.63 -12.30
N CYS A 78 -13.06 0.99 -12.31
CA CYS A 78 -12.23 0.80 -11.13
C CYS A 78 -10.79 1.17 -11.40
N VAL A 79 -10.16 1.85 -10.45
CA VAL A 79 -8.71 1.99 -10.34
C VAL A 79 -8.29 1.22 -9.10
N SER A 80 -7.27 0.39 -9.21
CA SER A 80 -6.74 -0.37 -8.08
C SER A 80 -5.23 -0.15 -7.97
N SER A 81 -4.65 -0.42 -6.79
CA SER A 81 -3.21 -0.39 -6.61
C SER A 81 -2.64 -1.80 -6.52
N VAL A 82 -1.40 -1.94 -6.99
CA VAL A 82 -0.56 -3.09 -6.66
C VAL A 82 0.47 -2.71 -5.61
N SER A 83 0.87 -3.73 -4.87
CA SER A 83 1.64 -3.60 -3.67
C SER A 83 2.32 -4.94 -3.44
N GLY A 84 3.57 -4.94 -3.00
CA GLY A 84 4.34 -6.18 -2.84
C GLY A 84 5.82 -5.92 -2.68
N ALA A 85 6.39 -6.26 -1.53
CA ALA A 85 7.81 -5.97 -1.25
C ALA A 85 8.80 -6.68 -2.20
N SER A 86 8.41 -7.83 -2.76
CA SER A 86 9.24 -8.66 -3.63
C SER A 86 8.87 -8.60 -5.12
N GLN A 87 7.64 -8.18 -5.43
CA GLN A 87 7.09 -8.20 -6.79
C GLN A 87 6.91 -6.81 -7.41
N VAL A 88 7.00 -5.75 -6.61
CA VAL A 88 6.91 -4.35 -7.05
C VAL A 88 8.17 -3.60 -6.63
N VAL A 89 8.78 -2.87 -7.56
CA VAL A 89 9.93 -1.99 -7.32
C VAL A 89 9.55 -0.58 -7.73
N VAL A 90 9.59 0.35 -6.78
CA VAL A 90 9.38 1.78 -7.02
C VAL A 90 10.65 2.52 -6.63
N ARG A 91 11.27 3.24 -7.58
CA ARG A 91 12.53 3.96 -7.34
C ARG A 91 12.58 5.25 -8.14
N VAL A 92 13.30 6.23 -7.61
CA VAL A 92 13.71 7.42 -8.37
C VAL A 92 15.13 7.17 -8.90
N ILE A 93 15.30 7.23 -10.21
CA ILE A 93 16.60 7.07 -10.88
C ILE A 93 17.00 8.38 -11.57
N SER A 94 18.30 8.62 -11.68
CA SER A 94 18.87 9.72 -12.47
C SER A 94 19.28 9.18 -13.83
N VAL A 95 18.83 9.81 -14.89
CA VAL A 95 19.20 9.50 -16.27
C VAL A 95 19.54 10.77 -17.03
N PRO A 96 20.33 10.69 -18.11
CA PRO A 96 20.60 11.86 -18.95
C PRO A 96 19.30 12.52 -19.44
N LYS A 97 19.29 13.85 -19.47
CA LYS A 97 18.13 14.61 -19.93
C LYS A 97 17.87 14.33 -21.41
N MET A 98 16.69 13.81 -21.71
CA MET A 98 16.27 13.43 -23.06
C MET A 98 14.79 13.72 -23.29
N LYS A 99 14.32 13.58 -24.54
CA LYS A 99 12.89 13.73 -24.86
C LYS A 99 12.11 12.51 -24.37
N ARG A 100 10.80 12.67 -24.17
CA ARG A 100 9.93 11.60 -23.64
C ARG A 100 9.95 10.33 -24.50
N GLU A 101 10.05 10.47 -25.82
CA GLU A 101 10.11 9.34 -26.75
C GLU A 101 11.41 8.53 -26.59
N GLU A 102 12.55 9.23 -26.48
CA GLU A 102 13.87 8.63 -26.27
C GLU A 102 13.99 8.02 -24.86
N LEU A 103 13.35 8.66 -23.87
CA LEU A 103 13.27 8.13 -22.51
C LEU A 103 12.56 6.78 -22.50
N ALA A 104 11.46 6.63 -23.22
CA ALA A 104 10.73 5.35 -23.28
C ALA A 104 11.57 4.18 -23.82
N GLU A 105 12.48 4.43 -24.76
CA GLU A 105 13.41 3.41 -25.26
C GLU A 105 14.52 3.12 -24.25
N THR A 106 15.05 4.17 -23.60
CA THR A 106 16.12 4.06 -22.60
C THR A 106 15.65 3.33 -21.34
N MET A 107 14.43 3.59 -20.89
CA MET A 107 13.86 2.98 -19.69
C MET A 107 13.74 1.46 -19.79
N LYS A 108 13.56 0.92 -21.01
CA LYS A 108 13.56 -0.53 -21.24
C LYS A 108 14.89 -1.17 -20.83
N TRP A 109 16.00 -0.49 -21.09
CA TRP A 109 17.34 -0.94 -20.70
C TRP A 109 17.65 -0.66 -19.23
N GLU A 110 17.19 0.48 -18.70
CA GLU A 110 17.41 0.81 -17.29
C GLU A 110 16.68 -0.14 -16.33
N VAL A 111 15.53 -0.69 -16.74
CA VAL A 111 14.85 -1.75 -16.00
C VAL A 111 15.76 -2.95 -15.77
N GLU A 112 16.48 -3.43 -16.78
CA GLU A 112 17.37 -4.60 -16.66
C GLU A 112 18.49 -4.40 -15.61
N ARG A 113 18.87 -3.15 -15.37
CA ARG A 113 19.94 -2.78 -14.42
C ARG A 113 19.44 -2.61 -12.99
N HIS A 114 18.18 -2.24 -12.82
CA HIS A 114 17.62 -1.83 -11.54
C HIS A 114 16.70 -2.86 -10.90
N VAL A 115 16.26 -3.87 -11.67
CA VAL A 115 15.27 -4.84 -11.27
C VAL A 115 15.92 -6.20 -10.96
N PRO A 116 15.67 -6.79 -9.78
CA PRO A 116 16.30 -8.04 -9.36
C PRO A 116 15.66 -9.31 -9.97
N PHE A 117 14.70 -9.16 -10.88
CA PHE A 117 13.97 -10.23 -11.56
C PHE A 117 14.11 -10.12 -13.09
N SER A 118 13.85 -11.22 -13.81
CA SER A 118 14.03 -11.28 -15.26
C SER A 118 13.15 -10.22 -15.96
N PRO A 119 13.71 -9.31 -16.77
CA PRO A 119 12.95 -8.23 -17.41
C PRO A 119 11.94 -8.72 -18.46
N GLN A 120 12.00 -9.99 -18.87
CA GLN A 120 11.08 -10.58 -19.85
C GLN A 120 9.66 -10.81 -19.30
N GLU A 121 9.47 -10.71 -17.99
CA GLU A 121 8.21 -11.00 -17.31
C GLU A 121 7.73 -9.81 -16.45
N VAL A 122 8.04 -8.58 -16.86
CA VAL A 122 7.71 -7.37 -16.08
C VAL A 122 6.86 -6.37 -16.86
N VAL A 123 6.00 -5.69 -16.12
CA VAL A 123 5.31 -4.48 -16.55
C VAL A 123 6.01 -3.30 -15.90
N MET A 124 6.29 -2.26 -16.68
CA MET A 124 6.88 -1.02 -16.16
C MET A 124 6.10 0.20 -16.62
N ASP A 125 6.13 1.23 -15.78
CA ASP A 125 5.75 2.59 -16.14
C ASP A 125 6.73 3.58 -15.49
N PHE A 126 6.83 4.76 -16.06
CA PHE A 126 7.75 5.78 -15.58
C PHE A 126 7.22 7.20 -15.75
N GLN A 127 7.63 8.08 -14.85
CA GLN A 127 7.24 9.48 -14.85
C GLN A 127 8.46 10.37 -14.54
N PRO A 128 8.86 11.25 -15.46
CA PRO A 128 9.80 12.33 -15.16
C PRO A 128 9.33 13.16 -13.95
N LEU A 129 10.26 13.45 -13.05
CA LEU A 129 10.02 14.29 -11.88
C LEU A 129 10.52 15.71 -12.15
N ASP A 130 9.59 16.62 -12.44
CA ASP A 130 9.92 18.03 -12.67
C ASP A 130 10.01 18.78 -11.34
N LYS A 131 11.17 18.69 -10.67
CA LYS A 131 11.39 19.39 -9.41
C LYS A 131 11.56 20.90 -9.66
N PRO A 132 10.79 21.78 -8.99
CA PRO A 132 10.92 23.24 -9.16
C PRO A 132 12.32 23.79 -8.85
N SER A 133 13.09 23.08 -8.02
CA SER A 133 14.45 23.43 -7.62
C SER A 133 15.54 22.92 -8.56
N GLN A 134 15.20 22.15 -9.60
CA GLN A 134 16.17 21.59 -10.54
C GLN A 134 16.52 22.60 -11.63
N ASP A 135 17.81 22.72 -11.94
CA ASP A 135 18.29 23.58 -13.03
C ASP A 135 17.67 23.11 -14.36
N PRO A 136 16.94 23.97 -15.10
CA PRO A 136 16.38 23.62 -16.40
C PRO A 136 17.44 23.17 -17.43
N ASP A 137 18.70 23.56 -17.26
CA ASP A 137 19.80 23.17 -18.14
C ASP A 137 20.62 22.00 -17.55
N ALA A 138 20.15 21.36 -16.47
CA ALA A 138 20.80 20.19 -15.89
C ALA A 138 20.94 19.08 -16.95
N PRO A 139 22.14 18.45 -17.05
CA PRO A 139 22.39 17.37 -18.01
C PRO A 139 21.65 16.07 -17.64
N GLU A 140 21.17 15.97 -16.40
CA GLU A 140 20.49 14.82 -15.84
C GLU A 140 19.06 15.20 -15.44
N MET A 141 18.15 14.24 -15.56
CA MET A 141 16.77 14.32 -15.10
C MET A 141 16.45 13.16 -14.16
N GLU A 142 15.58 13.40 -13.19
CA GLU A 142 15.10 12.34 -12.31
C GLU A 142 13.81 11.73 -12.86
N VAL A 143 13.70 10.41 -12.75
CA VAL A 143 12.56 9.64 -13.26
C VAL A 143 12.10 8.70 -12.16
N LEU A 144 10.81 8.78 -11.81
CA LEU A 144 10.15 7.77 -11.00
C LEU A 144 9.87 6.57 -11.89
N LEU A 145 10.45 5.43 -11.53
CA LEU A 145 10.27 4.15 -12.19
C LEU A 145 9.46 3.24 -11.26
N ALA A 146 8.37 2.67 -11.78
CA ALA A 146 7.61 1.62 -11.13
C ALA A 146 7.63 0.37 -12.01
N VAL A 147 8.02 -0.77 -11.43
CA VAL A 147 8.10 -2.06 -12.12
C VAL A 147 7.38 -3.11 -11.29
N ALA A 148 6.57 -3.93 -11.92
CA ALA A 148 5.86 -5.05 -11.31
C ALA A 148 6.01 -6.33 -12.15
N GLN A 149 5.97 -7.50 -11.52
CA GLN A 149 5.90 -8.77 -12.24
C GLN A 149 4.57 -8.89 -12.99
N GLN A 150 4.60 -9.37 -14.24
CA GLN A 150 3.41 -9.54 -15.08
C GLN A 150 2.35 -10.42 -14.39
N GLN A 151 2.77 -11.52 -13.75
CA GLN A 151 1.86 -12.43 -13.03
C GLN A 151 1.08 -11.74 -11.90
N LEU A 152 1.71 -10.79 -11.19
CA LEU A 152 1.02 -9.99 -10.17
C LEU A 152 -0.07 -9.14 -10.81
N ILE A 153 0.22 -8.46 -11.92
CA ILE A 153 -0.76 -7.64 -12.64
C ILE A 153 -1.92 -8.51 -13.16
N ASP A 154 -1.61 -9.67 -13.75
CA ASP A 154 -2.60 -10.56 -14.35
C ASP A 154 -3.58 -11.10 -13.30
N SER A 155 -3.07 -11.62 -12.18
CA SER A 155 -3.91 -12.11 -11.08
C SER A 155 -4.78 -11.01 -10.46
N HIS A 156 -4.25 -9.78 -10.37
CA HIS A 156 -5.00 -8.63 -9.89
C HIS A 156 -6.13 -8.25 -10.85
N VAL A 157 -5.83 -8.16 -12.15
CA VAL A 157 -6.83 -7.87 -13.19
C VAL A 157 -7.91 -8.96 -13.24
N GLU A 158 -7.52 -10.24 -13.13
CA GLU A 158 -8.45 -11.36 -13.07
C GLU A 158 -9.44 -11.22 -11.89
N ALA A 159 -8.95 -10.86 -10.70
CA ALA A 159 -9.80 -10.65 -9.53
C ALA A 159 -10.79 -9.49 -9.74
N LEU A 160 -10.36 -8.39 -10.36
CA LEU A 160 -11.23 -7.26 -10.71
C LEU A 160 -12.31 -7.67 -11.72
N LEU A 161 -11.94 -8.44 -12.75
CA LEU A 161 -12.88 -8.94 -13.76
C LEU A 161 -13.88 -9.93 -13.15
N ALA A 162 -13.44 -10.81 -12.25
CA ALA A 162 -14.30 -11.73 -11.51
C ALA A 162 -15.30 -10.99 -10.60
N ALA A 163 -14.92 -9.84 -10.04
CA ALA A 163 -15.83 -8.93 -9.33
C ALA A 163 -16.84 -8.22 -10.25
N GLY A 164 -16.66 -8.31 -11.57
CA GLY A 164 -17.44 -7.62 -12.58
C GLY A 164 -17.15 -6.12 -12.62
N LEU A 165 -15.91 -5.74 -12.31
CA LEU A 165 -15.38 -4.39 -12.48
C LEU A 165 -14.70 -4.23 -13.85
N GLN A 166 -14.47 -2.99 -14.23
CA GLN A 166 -13.74 -2.57 -15.44
C GLN A 166 -12.46 -1.85 -14.98
N PRO A 167 -11.31 -2.53 -14.96
CA PRO A 167 -10.04 -1.92 -14.60
C PRO A 167 -9.68 -0.82 -15.59
N MET A 168 -9.51 0.41 -15.08
CA MET A 168 -9.11 1.58 -15.86
C MET A 168 -7.61 1.83 -15.75
N ALA A 169 -7.05 1.61 -14.57
CA ALA A 169 -5.63 1.73 -14.29
C ALA A 169 -5.24 0.86 -13.09
N ILE A 170 -3.99 0.43 -13.08
CA ILE A 170 -3.31 -0.15 -11.93
C ILE A 170 -2.25 0.86 -11.48
N ASP A 171 -2.33 1.32 -10.24
CA ASP A 171 -1.45 2.34 -9.66
C ASP A 171 -0.56 1.74 -8.56
N ILE A 172 0.26 2.57 -7.92
CA ILE A 172 1.03 2.22 -6.74
C ILE A 172 0.49 2.96 -5.49
N GLU A 173 0.50 2.27 -4.36
CA GLU A 173 -0.03 2.79 -3.08
C GLU A 173 0.51 4.18 -2.66
N PRO A 174 1.82 4.49 -2.73
CA PRO A 174 2.32 5.80 -2.27
C PRO A 174 1.74 6.97 -3.07
N LEU A 175 1.60 6.83 -4.40
CA LEU A 175 0.99 7.87 -5.24
C LEU A 175 -0.52 7.98 -5.03
N ALA A 176 -1.20 6.85 -4.76
CA ALA A 176 -2.60 6.90 -4.37
C ALA A 176 -2.76 7.67 -3.05
N ALA A 177 -2.02 7.31 -2.00
CA ALA A 177 -2.10 7.97 -0.71
C ALA A 177 -1.77 9.48 -0.79
N SER A 178 -0.80 9.88 -1.62
CA SER A 178 -0.47 11.30 -1.78
C SER A 178 -1.60 12.11 -2.40
N ARG A 179 -2.33 11.56 -3.38
CA ARG A 179 -3.46 12.27 -4.01
C ARG A 179 -4.54 12.65 -3.01
N SER A 180 -4.82 11.77 -2.05
CA SER A 180 -5.86 12.03 -1.06
C SER A 180 -5.40 12.91 0.11
N LEU A 181 -4.12 12.84 0.48
CA LEU A 181 -3.59 13.54 1.65
C LEU A 181 -2.92 14.88 1.33
N ILE A 182 -2.25 14.97 0.17
CA ILE A 182 -1.49 16.13 -0.25
C ILE A 182 -2.30 16.94 -1.25
N ASP A 183 -2.64 16.35 -2.40
CA ASP A 183 -3.18 17.09 -3.54
C ASP A 183 -4.59 17.66 -3.28
N LEU A 184 -5.40 16.95 -2.47
CA LEU A 184 -6.72 17.41 -2.06
C LEU A 184 -6.72 18.40 -0.90
N SER A 185 -5.65 18.50 -0.13
CA SER A 185 -5.60 19.49 0.94
C SER A 185 -5.57 20.88 0.28
N GLN A 186 -6.53 21.76 0.57
CA GLN A 186 -6.59 23.11 -0.05
C GLN A 186 -5.39 24.02 0.33
N ASN A 187 -4.57 23.57 1.28
CA ASN A 187 -3.23 24.09 1.56
C ASN A 187 -2.18 23.11 1.04
N GLY A 188 -2.38 22.58 -0.19
CA GLY A 188 -1.51 21.60 -0.80
C GLY A 188 -0.10 21.92 -0.40
N ALA A 189 0.62 20.93 0.14
CA ALA A 189 1.99 21.04 0.60
C ALA A 189 2.98 21.41 -0.55
N MET A 190 2.52 22.20 -1.54
CA MET A 190 3.30 23.03 -2.43
C MET A 190 4.24 23.88 -1.59
N GLY A 191 5.50 23.48 -1.57
CA GLY A 191 6.56 24.11 -0.80
C GLY A 191 7.06 23.29 0.39
N GLU A 192 6.33 22.27 0.85
CA GLU A 192 6.71 21.50 2.04
C GLU A 192 7.27 20.12 1.66
N THR A 193 8.16 19.60 2.51
CA THR A 193 8.58 18.21 2.48
C THR A 193 7.77 17.41 3.50
N VAL A 194 7.03 16.40 3.06
CA VAL A 194 6.12 15.62 3.90
C VAL A 194 6.38 14.13 3.73
N GLY A 195 6.39 13.38 4.83
CA GLY A 195 6.38 11.91 4.77
C GLY A 195 4.97 11.35 4.89
N ILE A 196 4.67 10.27 4.18
CA ILE A 196 3.48 9.44 4.37
C ILE A 196 3.96 8.05 4.79
N VAL A 197 3.47 7.57 5.91
CA VAL A 197 3.78 6.26 6.49
C VAL A 197 2.50 5.43 6.52
N ASN A 198 2.37 4.46 5.62
CA ASN A 198 1.27 3.51 5.60
C ASN A 198 1.64 2.28 6.43
N ILE A 199 1.08 2.16 7.64
CA ILE A 199 1.35 1.06 8.57
C ILE A 199 0.26 -0.01 8.36
N GLY A 200 0.55 -0.93 7.44
CA GLY A 200 -0.34 -2.02 7.03
C GLY A 200 -0.38 -3.19 8.01
N SER A 201 -0.94 -4.31 7.54
CA SER A 201 -0.99 -5.57 8.29
C SER A 201 0.35 -6.31 8.22
N THR A 202 0.90 -6.49 7.02
CA THR A 202 2.11 -7.29 6.77
C THR A 202 3.38 -6.47 6.55
N ARG A 203 3.26 -5.18 6.22
CA ARG A 203 4.40 -4.27 6.01
C ARG A 203 4.05 -2.82 6.34
N THR A 204 5.09 -2.00 6.46
CA THR A 204 4.98 -0.54 6.56
C THR A 204 5.71 0.14 5.41
N ASP A 205 5.01 1.04 4.70
CA ASP A 205 5.55 1.77 3.56
C ASP A 205 5.78 3.24 3.92
N LEU A 206 6.98 3.77 3.63
CA LEU A 206 7.32 5.19 3.81
C LEU A 206 7.60 5.84 2.45
N GLY A 207 6.85 6.87 2.12
CA GLY A 207 7.15 7.76 0.98
C GLY A 207 7.42 9.18 1.47
N VAL A 208 8.52 9.80 1.03
CA VAL A 208 8.76 11.23 1.25
C VAL A 208 8.45 12.01 -0.03
N PHE A 209 7.63 13.03 0.13
CA PHE A 209 7.11 13.88 -0.93
C PHE A 209 7.68 15.28 -0.78
N GLU A 210 8.18 15.84 -1.88
CA GLU A 210 8.67 17.21 -1.97
C GLU A 210 7.79 17.97 -2.96
N ASN A 211 7.10 19.03 -2.51
CA ASN A 211 6.16 19.77 -3.36
C ASN A 211 5.09 18.86 -4.01
N GLY A 212 4.63 17.84 -3.29
CA GLY A 212 3.67 16.84 -3.78
C GLY A 212 4.28 15.73 -4.68
N LEU A 213 5.54 15.85 -5.09
CA LEU A 213 6.21 14.83 -5.90
C LEU A 213 6.88 13.78 -5.00
N LEU A 214 6.69 12.49 -5.31
CA LEU A 214 7.35 11.39 -4.60
C LEU A 214 8.87 11.42 -4.85
N ALA A 215 9.62 11.97 -3.90
CA ALA A 215 11.07 12.16 -4.01
C ALA A 215 11.85 10.97 -3.47
N PHE A 216 11.31 10.26 -2.48
CA PHE A 216 11.95 9.09 -1.90
C PHE A 216 10.92 8.02 -1.53
N PRO A 217 10.74 6.99 -2.38
CA PRO A 217 10.08 5.75 -1.99
C PRO A 217 11.06 4.91 -1.16
N SER A 218 10.86 4.86 0.16
CA SER A 218 11.65 3.99 1.04
C SER A 218 11.42 2.52 0.66
N PRO A 219 12.43 1.65 0.78
CA PRO A 219 12.18 0.22 0.88
C PRO A 219 11.14 -0.08 1.97
N PRO A 220 10.28 -1.09 1.77
CA PRO A 220 9.26 -1.46 2.75
C PRO A 220 9.90 -1.97 4.04
N LEU A 221 9.28 -1.61 5.16
CA LEU A 221 9.70 -1.95 6.52
C LEU A 221 8.97 -3.22 6.98
N GLY A 222 9.68 -4.08 7.72
CA GLY A 222 9.18 -5.39 8.16
C GLY A 222 8.30 -5.34 9.41
N VAL A 223 8.28 -4.20 10.10
CA VAL A 223 7.45 -3.97 11.29
C VAL A 223 6.08 -3.46 10.88
N ALA A 224 5.04 -4.26 11.14
CA ALA A 224 3.66 -3.99 10.74
C ALA A 224 2.65 -4.56 11.74
N GLY A 225 1.36 -4.42 11.43
CA GLY A 225 0.25 -4.80 12.31
C GLY A 225 0.29 -6.26 12.81
N VAL A 226 0.81 -7.19 12.01
CA VAL A 226 0.93 -8.62 12.38
C VAL A 226 1.94 -8.85 13.50
N ASN A 227 2.99 -8.02 13.59
CA ASN A 227 3.97 -8.11 14.67
C ASN A 227 3.29 -7.80 16.02
N PHE A 228 2.47 -6.74 16.07
CA PHE A 228 1.68 -6.40 17.26
C PHE A 228 0.74 -7.53 17.65
N THR A 229 0.02 -8.10 16.69
CA THR A 229 -0.93 -9.19 16.93
C THR A 229 -0.24 -10.44 17.46
N ARG A 230 0.95 -10.77 16.92
CA ARG A 230 1.76 -11.90 17.39
C ARG A 230 2.22 -11.71 18.83
N GLU A 231 2.79 -10.56 19.18
CA GLU A 231 3.24 -10.32 20.57
C GLU A 231 2.09 -10.39 21.57
N ILE A 232 0.91 -9.86 21.21
CA ILE A 232 -0.29 -9.97 22.06
C ILE A 232 -0.73 -11.42 22.21
N SER A 233 -0.71 -12.20 21.11
CA SER A 233 -1.06 -13.62 21.11
C SER A 233 -0.14 -14.42 22.04
N GLU A 234 1.17 -14.20 21.96
CA GLU A 234 2.17 -14.87 22.79
C GLU A 234 2.08 -14.46 24.26
N ALA A 235 1.98 -13.16 24.54
CA ALA A 235 1.92 -12.63 25.90
C ALA A 235 0.65 -13.04 26.66
N LEU A 236 -0.49 -13.13 25.95
CA LEU A 236 -1.80 -13.44 26.56
C LEU A 236 -2.26 -14.89 26.33
N GLY A 237 -1.50 -15.69 25.58
CA GLY A 237 -1.88 -17.07 25.24
C GLY A 237 -3.16 -17.17 24.41
N GLN A 238 -3.41 -16.19 23.53
CA GLN A 238 -4.60 -16.09 22.68
C GLN A 238 -4.32 -16.61 21.26
N THR A 239 -5.35 -16.99 20.51
CA THR A 239 -5.18 -17.21 19.05
C THR A 239 -4.91 -15.90 18.33
N LEU A 240 -4.33 -15.92 17.13
CA LEU A 240 -4.09 -14.70 16.34
C LEU A 240 -5.37 -13.89 16.07
N ASP A 241 -6.49 -14.57 15.80
CA ASP A 241 -7.79 -13.90 15.58
C ASP A 241 -8.28 -13.20 16.86
N GLN A 242 -8.11 -13.83 18.03
CA GLN A 242 -8.45 -13.24 19.32
C GLN A 242 -7.53 -12.07 19.66
N ALA A 243 -6.22 -12.24 19.43
CA ALA A 243 -5.23 -11.20 19.65
C ALA A 243 -5.45 -9.98 18.75
N GLU A 244 -5.95 -10.18 17.52
CA GLU A 244 -6.31 -9.07 16.62
C GLU A 244 -7.48 -8.27 17.18
N VAL A 245 -8.50 -8.94 17.74
CA VAL A 245 -9.61 -8.27 18.42
C VAL A 245 -9.09 -7.52 19.64
N THR A 246 -8.30 -8.17 20.49
CA THR A 246 -7.67 -7.56 21.67
C THR A 246 -6.84 -6.33 21.30
N LYS A 247 -6.05 -6.40 20.23
CA LYS A 247 -5.26 -5.28 19.71
C LYS A 247 -6.17 -4.10 19.36
N ARG A 248 -7.24 -4.34 18.61
CA ARG A 248 -8.16 -3.29 18.16
C ARG A 248 -8.93 -2.64 19.30
N GLU A 249 -9.19 -3.37 20.37
CA GLU A 249 -9.96 -2.89 21.53
C GLU A 249 -9.08 -2.21 22.58
N PHE A 250 -7.87 -2.73 22.85
CA PHE A 250 -7.08 -2.35 24.03
C PHE A 250 -5.67 -1.82 23.70
N ALA A 251 -5.20 -1.85 22.45
CA ALA A 251 -3.88 -1.32 22.14
C ALA A 251 -3.85 0.21 22.25
N ALA A 252 -3.08 0.70 23.21
CA ALA A 252 -2.82 2.11 23.43
C ALA A 252 -1.36 2.30 23.82
N VAL A 253 -0.76 3.39 23.35
CA VAL A 253 0.60 3.75 23.76
C VAL A 253 0.56 4.48 25.10
N ASN A 254 1.30 3.97 26.08
CA ASN A 254 1.55 4.68 27.34
C ASN A 254 2.87 5.45 27.25
N LEU A 255 2.78 6.78 27.07
CA LEU A 255 3.95 7.65 26.93
C LEU A 255 4.80 7.70 28.19
N ASP A 256 4.20 7.65 29.38
CA ASP A 256 4.92 7.70 30.67
C ASP A 256 5.73 6.42 30.89
N GLY A 257 5.22 5.28 30.40
CA GLY A 257 5.90 3.98 30.46
C GLY A 257 7.26 3.96 29.76
N PHE A 258 7.46 4.82 28.74
CA PHE A 258 8.75 4.99 28.06
C PHE A 258 9.61 6.12 28.66
N ALA A 259 9.02 7.04 29.42
CA ALA A 259 9.73 8.19 30.00
C ALA A 259 10.63 7.81 31.20
N ALA A 260 10.35 6.69 31.88
CA ALA A 260 11.11 6.21 33.03
C ALA A 260 12.54 5.68 32.70
N ALA A 261 12.98 5.81 31.44
CA ALA A 261 14.30 5.38 30.98
C ALA A 261 15.37 6.47 30.90
N ALA A 262 15.03 7.73 31.23
CA ALA A 262 16.04 8.77 31.37
C ALA A 262 16.81 8.57 32.69
N PRO A 263 18.15 8.51 32.69
CA PRO A 263 18.90 8.36 33.94
C PRO A 263 18.67 9.60 34.81
N GLU A 264 18.02 9.39 35.95
CA GLU A 264 17.96 10.37 37.05
C GLU A 264 19.40 10.78 37.43
N PRO A 265 19.69 12.08 37.63
CA PRO A 265 21.00 12.50 38.10
C PRO A 265 21.21 12.00 39.53
N ASP A 266 22.22 11.16 39.70
CA ASP A 266 22.60 10.49 40.94
C ASP A 266 22.89 11.52 42.06
N THR A 267 21.92 11.78 42.94
CA THR A 267 22.08 12.66 44.10
C THR A 267 22.41 11.84 45.36
N THR A 268 23.63 11.31 45.47
CA THR A 268 24.16 10.90 46.79
C THR A 268 25.69 10.85 46.81
N THR A 269 26.34 11.95 47.23
CA THR A 269 27.38 11.96 48.29
C THR A 269 27.88 13.39 48.54
N GLN A 270 27.58 13.93 49.72
CA GLN A 270 28.25 15.11 50.27
C GLN A 270 29.57 14.70 50.92
N GLY A 271 30.66 15.33 50.51
CA GLY A 271 31.96 15.37 51.20
C GLY A 271 32.71 16.65 50.80
N PRO A 272 33.42 17.34 51.71
CA PRO A 272 33.76 18.76 51.54
C PRO A 272 34.96 18.99 50.60
N ALA A 273 34.91 20.14 49.91
CA ALA A 273 35.86 20.63 48.92
C ALA A 273 37.32 20.71 49.40
N PRO A 274 38.27 20.75 48.44
CA PRO A 274 38.88 22.06 48.19
C PRO A 274 39.03 22.44 46.71
N ALA A 275 38.85 23.75 46.50
CA ALA A 275 39.45 24.65 45.51
C ALA A 275 40.17 24.06 44.29
N ASP A 276 39.64 24.28 43.09
CA ASP A 276 40.06 25.44 42.27
C ASP A 276 39.07 25.71 41.13
N GLU A 277 39.18 26.93 40.61
CA GLU A 277 38.27 27.76 39.82
C GLU A 277 37.99 27.32 38.35
N PRO A 278 37.10 28.01 37.60
CA PRO A 278 35.95 27.38 36.96
C PRO A 278 36.09 27.22 35.44
N THR A 279 35.38 26.23 34.89
CA THR A 279 34.86 26.29 33.52
C THR A 279 33.39 25.85 33.52
N ALA A 280 32.51 26.85 33.68
CA ALA A 280 31.11 26.76 33.32
C ALA A 280 30.89 27.58 32.06
N PHE A 281 30.28 26.97 31.05
CA PHE A 281 29.11 27.45 30.27
C PHE A 281 28.91 26.41 29.15
N ALA A 282 27.91 25.53 29.21
CA ALA A 282 26.47 25.77 29.04
C ALA A 282 26.12 26.46 27.71
N THR A 283 25.52 25.66 26.82
CA THR A 283 24.38 25.98 25.95
C THR A 283 24.06 27.45 25.66
N ALA A 284 24.03 27.81 24.38
CA ALA A 284 23.03 28.75 23.86
C ALA A 284 22.93 28.66 22.33
N PHE A 285 21.76 28.24 21.86
CA PHE A 285 21.18 28.79 20.64
C PHE A 285 21.08 30.31 20.80
N GLY A 286 21.48 31.05 19.76
CA GLY A 286 21.30 32.49 19.67
C GLY A 286 21.61 32.99 18.25
N PRO A 287 20.70 33.74 17.60
CA PRO A 287 20.92 34.31 16.27
C PRO A 287 21.63 35.67 16.37
N GLY A 288 22.36 36.06 15.33
CA GLY A 288 22.66 37.48 15.10
C GLY A 288 24.01 37.81 14.47
N SER A 289 23.90 38.54 13.36
CA SER A 289 24.72 39.68 12.96
C SER A 289 26.23 39.51 12.73
N SER A 290 26.64 39.69 11.47
CA SER A 290 27.83 40.49 11.17
C SER A 290 27.38 41.88 10.71
N THR A 291 27.49 42.83 11.63
CA THR A 291 27.63 44.25 11.34
C THR A 291 29.00 44.48 10.72
N PHE A 292 29.06 45.02 9.51
CA PHE A 292 30.24 45.74 9.01
C PHE A 292 29.85 47.20 8.83
N ASP A 293 30.66 48.05 9.45
CA ASP A 293 30.45 49.48 9.66
C ASP A 293 30.74 50.33 8.42
N LEU A 294 30.15 51.52 8.46
CA LEU A 294 29.94 52.54 7.43
C LEU A 294 31.15 53.47 7.17
N ASP A 295 31.20 54.01 5.95
CA ASP A 295 31.60 55.39 5.52
C ASP A 295 32.01 55.30 4.02
N GLU A 296 31.51 56.03 3.01
CA GLU A 296 30.82 57.32 2.86
C GLU A 296 30.21 57.40 1.41
N PRO A 297 29.51 58.47 0.98
CA PRO A 297 28.25 58.39 0.22
C PRO A 297 28.33 58.82 -1.26
N VAL A 298 27.43 58.30 -2.13
CA VAL A 298 27.09 58.99 -3.40
C VAL A 298 25.64 58.71 -3.87
N ALA A 299 24.87 59.81 -3.94
CA ALA A 299 23.76 60.16 -4.84
C ALA A 299 22.48 59.32 -4.96
N ALA A 300 21.38 60.00 -4.65
CA ALA A 300 20.00 59.65 -4.93
C ALA A 300 19.66 59.68 -6.43
N SER A 301 18.80 58.74 -6.86
CA SER A 301 17.96 58.90 -8.05
C SER A 301 16.60 58.23 -7.84
N GLU A 302 15.58 58.94 -8.29
CA GLU A 302 14.12 58.83 -8.06
C GLU A 302 13.43 57.53 -8.53
N PRO A 303 12.18 57.27 -8.08
CA PRO A 303 11.44 56.06 -8.44
C PRO A 303 10.82 56.15 -9.84
N SER A 304 11.11 55.18 -10.72
CA SER A 304 10.45 55.06 -12.01
C SER A 304 9.13 54.28 -11.90
N THR A 305 8.04 55.00 -12.13
CA THR A 305 6.67 54.53 -12.45
C THR A 305 6.68 53.43 -13.53
N PRO A 306 5.80 52.41 -13.45
CA PRO A 306 5.65 51.41 -14.50
C PRO A 306 4.83 51.97 -15.68
N PRO A 307 5.14 51.61 -16.94
CA PRO A 307 4.30 51.97 -18.05
C PRO A 307 3.08 51.04 -18.13
N ALA A 308 1.90 51.66 -18.19
CA ALA A 308 0.71 51.03 -18.72
C ALA A 308 0.90 50.80 -20.23
N ALA A 309 0.77 49.55 -20.68
CA ALA A 309 0.54 49.22 -22.07
C ALA A 309 -0.53 48.12 -22.13
N THR A 310 -1.67 48.55 -22.66
CA THR A 310 -2.78 47.76 -23.19
C THR A 310 -2.29 46.69 -24.16
N GLY A 311 -2.70 45.44 -23.92
CA GLY A 311 -2.50 44.33 -24.83
C GLY A 311 -3.47 43.20 -24.47
N ASP A 312 -4.45 43.01 -25.33
CA ASP A 312 -5.46 41.95 -25.32
C ASP A 312 -4.77 40.57 -25.41
N TYR A 313 -4.99 39.71 -24.41
CA TYR A 313 -4.64 38.28 -24.49
C TYR A 313 -5.77 37.45 -23.88
N THR A 314 -6.77 37.16 -24.71
CA THR A 314 -7.53 35.92 -24.61
C THR A 314 -6.64 34.78 -25.10
N SER A 315 -6.20 33.90 -24.20
CA SER A 315 -5.69 32.58 -24.60
C SER A 315 -5.98 31.57 -23.50
N THR A 316 -7.02 30.78 -23.77
CA THR A 316 -7.24 29.41 -23.31
C THR A 316 -5.92 28.66 -23.15
N ILE A 317 -5.62 28.19 -21.93
CA ILE A 317 -4.65 27.12 -21.73
C ILE A 317 -5.45 25.82 -21.73
N ASP A 318 -5.50 25.19 -22.91
CA ASP A 318 -5.83 23.79 -23.08
C ASP A 318 -4.65 22.96 -22.52
N GLY A 319 -4.89 22.25 -21.41
CA GLY A 319 -4.06 21.11 -21.04
C GLY A 319 -4.45 19.90 -21.90
N PRO A 320 -3.50 19.06 -22.34
CA PRO A 320 -3.82 17.97 -23.26
C PRO A 320 -4.66 16.90 -22.56
N VAL A 321 -5.92 16.82 -23.00
CA VAL A 321 -6.81 15.67 -22.87
C VAL A 321 -6.27 14.54 -23.74
N PHE A 322 -6.33 13.32 -23.21
CA PHE A 322 -6.00 12.06 -23.89
C PHE A 322 -6.59 11.96 -25.30
N ASP A 323 -5.75 11.71 -26.30
CA ASP A 323 -6.14 11.14 -27.58
C ASP A 323 -5.16 10.01 -27.92
N SER A 324 -5.65 8.77 -27.88
CA SER A 324 -4.90 7.58 -28.30
C SER A 324 -5.06 7.42 -29.82
N PRO A 325 -3.99 7.26 -30.61
CA PRO A 325 -4.15 6.94 -32.02
C PRO A 325 -4.44 5.44 -32.21
N ASP A 326 -5.42 5.19 -33.07
CA ASP A 326 -5.79 3.90 -33.67
C ASP A 326 -4.56 3.05 -34.04
N LEU A 327 -4.41 1.89 -33.39
CA LEU A 327 -3.64 0.78 -33.94
C LEU A 327 -4.59 -0.15 -34.70
N ALA A 328 -4.52 -0.01 -36.02
CA ALA A 328 -5.24 -0.82 -36.99
C ALA A 328 -4.91 -2.31 -36.83
N MET A 329 -5.97 -3.10 -36.65
CA MET A 329 -5.99 -4.55 -36.80
C MET A 329 -5.65 -4.95 -38.24
N GLY A 330 -4.75 -5.93 -38.38
CA GLY A 330 -4.46 -6.62 -39.64
C GLY A 330 -5.65 -7.43 -40.18
N PRO A 331 -5.55 -7.95 -41.42
CA PRO A 331 -6.68 -8.01 -42.32
C PRO A 331 -7.60 -9.23 -42.13
N ALA A 332 -8.90 -8.95 -42.28
CA ALA A 332 -9.97 -9.92 -42.40
C ALA A 332 -9.90 -10.71 -43.71
N PHE A 333 -10.25 -11.98 -43.62
CA PHE A 333 -10.52 -12.88 -44.73
C PHE A 333 -11.71 -12.40 -45.56
N ASP A 334 -11.50 -12.33 -46.87
CA ASP A 334 -12.49 -12.07 -47.92
C ASP A 334 -13.19 -13.38 -48.32
N LEU A 335 -14.52 -13.39 -48.25
CA LEU A 335 -15.38 -14.30 -49.02
C LEU A 335 -16.61 -13.50 -49.49
N GLY A 336 -16.55 -13.08 -50.75
CA GLY A 336 -17.64 -12.41 -51.43
C GLY A 336 -18.83 -13.30 -51.78
N GLY A 337 -19.97 -12.60 -51.96
CA GLY A 337 -21.01 -12.86 -52.97
C GLY A 337 -21.92 -14.07 -52.77
N ASP A 338 -23.18 -13.85 -52.40
CA ASP A 338 -24.27 -13.58 -53.37
C ASP A 338 -25.61 -13.42 -52.64
N GLU A 339 -26.35 -12.35 -52.98
CA GLU A 339 -27.79 -12.22 -52.73
C GLU A 339 -28.54 -12.95 -53.89
N PRO A 340 -29.83 -13.37 -53.79
CA PRO A 340 -30.92 -12.43 -53.44
C PRO A 340 -32.23 -13.02 -52.83
N ALA A 341 -33.11 -12.05 -52.51
CA ALA A 341 -34.58 -12.07 -52.59
C ALA A 341 -35.42 -12.41 -51.34
N ALA A 342 -36.08 -11.38 -50.80
CA ALA A 342 -37.29 -11.44 -49.96
C ALA A 342 -38.53 -11.86 -50.80
N PRO A 343 -39.66 -12.33 -50.21
CA PRO A 343 -40.61 -11.41 -49.55
C PRO A 343 -41.53 -11.95 -48.41
N ALA A 344 -42.11 -11.00 -47.66
CA ALA A 344 -43.48 -10.93 -47.07
C ALA A 344 -43.97 -11.88 -45.94
N GLY A 345 -44.00 -11.33 -44.70
CA GLY A 345 -44.99 -11.38 -43.57
C GLY A 345 -45.80 -12.64 -43.18
N PRO A 346 -46.69 -12.60 -42.14
CA PRO A 346 -46.91 -11.61 -41.08
C PRO A 346 -46.98 -12.17 -39.62
N SER A 347 -47.00 -11.23 -38.67
CA SER A 347 -47.44 -11.19 -37.24
C SER A 347 -48.15 -12.37 -36.56
N PHE A 348 -47.87 -12.59 -35.26
CA PHE A 348 -48.91 -12.75 -34.20
C PHE A 348 -48.33 -12.55 -32.78
N ASP A 349 -48.93 -11.64 -32.01
CA ASP A 349 -48.86 -11.50 -30.53
C ASP A 349 -49.83 -12.48 -29.86
N LEU A 350 -49.56 -12.93 -28.63
CA LEU A 350 -50.63 -13.22 -27.65
C LEU A 350 -50.09 -13.38 -26.20
N ASP A 351 -50.77 -12.65 -25.31
CA ASP A 351 -50.66 -12.55 -23.87
C ASP A 351 -51.09 -13.81 -23.07
N ALA A 352 -50.59 -13.84 -21.82
CA ALA A 352 -51.28 -14.17 -20.56
C ALA A 352 -51.29 -15.60 -19.94
N GLN A 353 -50.87 -15.59 -18.67
CA GLN A 353 -51.49 -16.19 -17.45
C GLN A 353 -51.09 -17.61 -16.96
N GLU A 354 -50.35 -17.62 -15.85
CA GLU A 354 -50.41 -18.54 -14.69
C GLU A 354 -51.83 -18.64 -14.07
N PRO A 355 -52.18 -19.63 -13.19
CA PRO A 355 -51.35 -20.14 -12.08
C PRO A 355 -51.55 -21.62 -11.59
N ALA A 356 -50.76 -21.96 -10.56
CA ALA A 356 -51.05 -22.82 -9.38
C ALA A 356 -50.50 -24.27 -9.30
N ALA A 357 -49.74 -24.50 -8.22
CA ALA A 357 -49.33 -25.77 -7.58
C ALA A 357 -50.54 -26.47 -6.89
N PRO A 358 -50.48 -27.67 -6.22
CA PRO A 358 -49.31 -28.26 -5.51
C PRO A 358 -49.20 -29.82 -5.41
N ALA A 359 -48.13 -30.26 -4.72
CA ALA A 359 -48.10 -31.32 -3.69
C ALA A 359 -47.52 -32.73 -3.96
N MET A 360 -46.55 -33.06 -3.09
CA MET A 360 -46.22 -34.35 -2.42
C MET A 360 -45.52 -35.51 -3.18
N GLY A 361 -44.45 -36.04 -2.56
CA GLY A 361 -43.79 -37.33 -2.84
C GLY A 361 -44.64 -38.54 -2.40
N PRO A 362 -44.10 -39.75 -2.07
CA PRO A 362 -42.70 -40.09 -1.71
C PRO A 362 -42.16 -41.48 -2.22
N THR A 363 -40.89 -41.79 -1.88
CA THR A 363 -40.30 -43.10 -1.42
C THR A 363 -40.34 -44.42 -2.23
N PHE A 364 -39.15 -45.09 -2.27
CA PHE A 364 -38.84 -46.56 -2.16
C PHE A 364 -39.38 -47.51 -3.28
N ASP A 365 -38.81 -48.65 -3.68
CA ASP A 365 -37.77 -49.58 -3.18
C ASP A 365 -37.33 -50.57 -4.30
N LEU A 366 -36.24 -51.28 -4.02
CA LEU A 366 -35.45 -52.37 -4.64
C LEU A 366 -36.11 -53.47 -5.55
N GLY A 367 -35.33 -53.93 -6.53
CA GLY A 367 -34.90 -55.35 -6.61
C GLY A 367 -35.31 -56.25 -7.82
N GLY A 368 -34.32 -56.97 -8.38
CA GLY A 368 -34.44 -58.27 -9.13
C GLY A 368 -34.45 -58.16 -10.66
N ASP A 369 -33.41 -58.53 -11.43
CA ASP A 369 -32.82 -59.85 -11.77
C ASP A 369 -33.52 -60.60 -12.95
N PHE A 370 -32.71 -61.32 -13.76
CA PHE A 370 -32.94 -62.07 -15.02
C PHE A 370 -33.01 -61.24 -16.31
N GLY A 371 -32.30 -61.51 -17.42
CA GLY A 371 -31.48 -62.63 -17.89
C GLY A 371 -31.50 -62.63 -19.44
N ASP A 372 -30.47 -63.19 -20.08
CA ASP A 372 -30.29 -63.57 -21.50
C ASP A 372 -29.66 -62.58 -22.54
N GLU A 373 -28.42 -62.93 -22.93
CA GLU A 373 -27.64 -62.58 -24.14
C GLU A 373 -28.11 -63.40 -25.38
N PRO A 374 -27.66 -63.21 -26.68
CA PRO A 374 -26.29 -62.78 -27.13
C PRO A 374 -26.11 -61.97 -28.45
N GLY A 375 -25.02 -61.17 -28.48
CA GLY A 375 -24.03 -60.90 -29.58
C GLY A 375 -24.41 -60.16 -30.89
N PRO A 376 -23.43 -59.73 -31.76
CA PRO A 376 -21.97 -59.69 -31.57
C PRO A 376 -21.21 -58.42 -32.10
N ALA A 377 -19.93 -58.37 -31.71
CA ALA A 377 -18.73 -57.96 -32.48
C ALA A 377 -18.34 -56.47 -32.66
N ALA A 378 -17.30 -56.07 -31.92
CA ALA A 378 -16.21 -55.21 -32.40
C ALA A 378 -14.86 -55.93 -32.18
N PRO A 379 -13.87 -55.82 -33.08
CA PRO A 379 -12.65 -56.62 -33.05
C PRO A 379 -11.55 -56.02 -32.16
N ALA A 380 -10.81 -56.92 -31.52
CA ALA A 380 -9.53 -56.69 -30.85
C ALA A 380 -8.38 -57.17 -31.76
N PHE A 381 -7.23 -56.48 -31.71
CA PHE A 381 -5.85 -56.93 -32.01
C PHE A 381 -4.95 -55.76 -31.56
N ASP A 382 -3.76 -55.89 -30.96
CA ASP A 382 -2.98 -56.96 -30.32
C ASP A 382 -1.70 -56.23 -29.85
N LEU A 383 -1.24 -56.47 -28.62
CA LEU A 383 0.04 -55.95 -28.12
C LEU A 383 0.70 -57.04 -27.29
N SER A 384 1.52 -57.84 -27.95
CA SER A 384 2.65 -58.53 -27.34
C SER A 384 3.87 -58.30 -28.24
N ASP A 385 4.87 -57.58 -27.73
CA ASP A 385 6.25 -57.98 -27.92
C ASP A 385 7.14 -57.42 -26.79
N ASP A 386 7.90 -58.36 -26.27
CA ASP A 386 8.90 -58.41 -25.19
C ASP A 386 10.16 -57.56 -25.47
N GLU A 387 10.71 -56.88 -24.45
CA GLU A 387 12.13 -56.88 -23.98
C GLU A 387 12.55 -55.57 -23.24
N PRO A 388 13.60 -55.60 -22.37
CA PRO A 388 13.46 -55.27 -20.94
C PRO A 388 14.00 -53.90 -20.48
N GLU A 389 13.44 -53.39 -19.38
CA GLU A 389 14.02 -52.30 -18.57
C GLU A 389 14.99 -52.82 -17.48
N PRO A 390 16.09 -52.09 -17.16
CA PRO A 390 16.99 -52.43 -16.06
C PRO A 390 16.43 -52.06 -14.68
N PRO A 391 16.88 -52.72 -13.58
CA PRO A 391 16.23 -52.64 -12.29
C PRO A 391 16.60 -51.38 -11.48
N ALA A 392 15.65 -50.97 -10.64
CA ALA A 392 15.82 -49.98 -9.57
C ALA A 392 16.72 -50.54 -8.45
N GLU A 393 17.77 -49.79 -8.09
CA GLU A 393 18.56 -50.03 -6.89
C GLU A 393 17.94 -49.29 -5.70
N GLU A 394 17.50 -50.06 -4.69
CA GLU A 394 17.36 -49.60 -3.31
C GLU A 394 18.76 -49.34 -2.72
N VAL A 395 19.00 -48.13 -2.21
CA VAL A 395 20.18 -47.84 -1.38
C VAL A 395 19.71 -47.28 -0.04
N ALA A 396 20.08 -48.02 1.00
CA ALA A 396 19.77 -47.82 2.40
C ALA A 396 20.34 -46.51 2.99
N GLU A 397 19.59 -45.90 3.90
CA GLU A 397 20.08 -44.82 4.76
C GLU A 397 21.03 -45.36 5.84
N PRO A 398 22.16 -44.67 6.13
CA PRO A 398 23.01 -45.03 7.26
C PRO A 398 22.49 -44.40 8.56
N SER A 399 22.10 -45.26 9.48
CA SER A 399 21.96 -44.97 10.91
C SER A 399 23.33 -44.63 11.51
N PHE A 400 23.51 -43.42 12.06
CA PHE A 400 24.69 -43.07 12.83
C PHE A 400 24.40 -43.26 14.32
N ASP A 401 24.92 -44.36 14.86
CA ASP A 401 24.96 -44.71 16.27
C ASP A 401 26.28 -44.18 16.87
N LEU A 402 26.17 -43.36 17.92
CA LEU A 402 27.30 -42.89 18.71
C LEU A 402 27.11 -43.34 20.16
N SER A 403 27.28 -44.64 20.38
CA SER A 403 27.64 -45.18 21.70
C SER A 403 29.04 -45.78 21.65
N ASP A 404 30.07 -44.97 21.92
CA ASP A 404 31.24 -45.47 22.66
C ASP A 404 31.99 -44.29 23.33
N ALA A 405 31.78 -44.16 24.64
CA ALA A 405 32.57 -43.31 25.52
C ALA A 405 32.89 -44.13 26.78
N GLY A 406 34.01 -44.86 26.76
CA GLY A 406 34.73 -45.28 27.96
C GLY A 406 35.74 -44.18 28.36
N SER A 407 35.59 -43.61 29.56
CA SER A 407 36.50 -43.80 30.72
C SER A 407 37.84 -43.02 30.58
N GLU A 408 38.32 -42.16 31.49
CA GLU A 408 38.31 -42.15 32.96
C GLU A 408 38.62 -40.72 33.50
N LEU A 409 37.95 -40.35 34.61
CA LEU A 409 38.43 -39.70 35.84
C LEU A 409 39.55 -38.62 35.80
N ASP A 410 39.25 -37.40 36.30
CA ASP A 410 39.93 -36.82 37.48
C ASP A 410 39.12 -35.66 38.12
N HIS A 411 39.24 -35.51 39.44
CA HIS A 411 38.46 -34.66 40.36
C HIS A 411 38.99 -33.22 40.50
N GLY A 412 38.11 -32.27 40.83
CA GLY A 412 38.54 -31.03 41.52
C GLY A 412 37.58 -29.83 41.52
N GLN A 413 36.62 -29.82 42.45
CA GLN A 413 36.07 -28.67 43.21
C GLN A 413 36.41 -27.22 42.78
N GLN A 414 35.40 -26.36 42.52
CA GLN A 414 34.78 -25.39 43.46
C GLN A 414 33.98 -24.28 42.72
N ALA A 415 33.09 -23.63 43.48
CA ALA A 415 31.99 -22.78 43.05
C ALA A 415 32.34 -21.29 42.83
N GLU A 416 31.35 -20.59 42.26
CA GLU A 416 31.02 -19.15 42.32
C GLU A 416 31.59 -18.14 41.30
N ALA A 417 30.62 -17.34 40.80
CA ALA A 417 30.64 -15.90 40.50
C ALA A 417 30.65 -15.44 39.03
N ALA A 418 29.42 -15.17 38.56
CA ALA A 418 28.93 -13.97 37.88
C ALA A 418 29.75 -13.31 36.75
N THR A 419 29.19 -13.39 35.54
CA THR A 419 29.42 -12.45 34.42
C THR A 419 28.43 -11.28 34.54
N PRO A 420 28.81 -10.01 34.30
CA PRO A 420 27.84 -8.91 34.32
C PRO A 420 27.02 -8.93 33.03
N VAL A 421 25.71 -9.12 33.19
CA VAL A 421 24.70 -8.94 32.13
C VAL A 421 24.43 -7.44 32.01
N GLY A 422 24.43 -6.94 30.77
CA GLY A 422 24.04 -5.57 30.44
C GLY A 422 22.64 -5.26 30.97
N GLN A 423 22.45 -4.01 31.43
CA GLN A 423 21.19 -3.56 32.00
C GLN A 423 20.00 -3.90 31.09
N PRO A 424 18.94 -4.55 31.61
CA PRO A 424 17.68 -4.62 30.90
C PRO A 424 17.09 -3.21 30.80
N ALA A 425 16.52 -2.89 29.63
CA ALA A 425 15.73 -1.68 29.44
C ALA A 425 14.65 -1.60 30.56
N PRO A 426 14.34 -0.40 31.09
CA PRO A 426 13.42 -0.27 32.19
C PRO A 426 12.04 -0.78 31.76
N MET A 427 11.55 -1.76 32.51
CA MET A 427 10.24 -2.36 32.35
C MET A 427 9.16 -1.30 32.60
N PRO A 428 8.17 -1.12 31.71
CA PRO A 428 7.03 -0.26 32.02
C PRO A 428 6.22 -0.87 33.18
N VAL A 429 5.45 -0.03 33.87
CA VAL A 429 4.72 -0.38 35.09
C VAL A 429 3.56 -1.34 34.77
N ASP A 430 3.54 -2.54 35.37
CA ASP A 430 2.40 -3.47 35.30
C ASP A 430 1.28 -2.97 36.23
N ASP A 431 0.21 -2.43 35.66
CA ASP A 431 -0.98 -1.99 36.40
C ASP A 431 -2.03 -3.11 36.56
N GLY A 432 -1.74 -4.33 36.08
CA GLY A 432 -2.64 -5.48 36.14
C GLY A 432 -3.90 -5.36 35.27
N SER A 433 -4.02 -4.30 34.46
CA SER A 433 -5.14 -4.10 33.53
C SER A 433 -4.87 -4.76 32.17
N THR A 434 -5.93 -5.10 31.43
CA THR A 434 -5.80 -5.65 30.07
C THR A 434 -5.06 -4.68 29.14
N GLU A 435 -5.31 -3.37 29.26
CA GLU A 435 -4.60 -2.34 28.51
C GLU A 435 -3.10 -2.30 28.86
N GLY A 436 -2.76 -2.41 30.15
CA GLY A 436 -1.38 -2.49 30.62
C GLY A 436 -0.67 -3.72 30.06
N GLN A 437 -1.27 -4.91 30.15
CA GLN A 437 -0.70 -6.13 29.60
C GLN A 437 -0.50 -6.07 28.08
N VAL A 438 -1.47 -5.51 27.35
CA VAL A 438 -1.37 -5.30 25.90
C VAL A 438 -0.25 -4.31 25.58
N PHE A 439 -0.15 -3.20 26.30
CA PHE A 439 0.92 -2.23 26.12
C PHE A 439 2.30 -2.85 26.34
N GLN A 440 2.47 -3.65 27.40
CA GLN A 440 3.71 -4.39 27.67
C GLN A 440 4.09 -5.29 26.50
N ALA A 441 3.13 -6.06 25.98
CA ALA A 441 3.34 -6.97 24.87
C ALA A 441 3.81 -6.22 23.61
N ILE A 442 3.19 -5.08 23.29
CA ILE A 442 3.51 -4.34 22.05
C ILE A 442 4.68 -3.35 22.17
N SER A 443 5.20 -3.11 23.38
CA SER A 443 6.23 -2.08 23.61
C SER A 443 7.50 -2.30 22.79
N GLY A 444 7.94 -3.56 22.65
CA GLY A 444 9.08 -3.90 21.79
C GLY A 444 8.83 -3.54 20.33
N VAL A 445 7.66 -3.91 19.80
CA VAL A 445 7.27 -3.63 18.41
C VAL A 445 7.17 -2.13 18.13
N LEU A 446 6.68 -1.34 19.10
CA LEU A 446 6.65 0.13 18.99
C LEU A 446 8.06 0.72 18.83
N VAL A 447 9.02 0.24 19.62
CA VAL A 447 10.42 0.68 19.54
C VAL A 447 11.05 0.26 18.22
N ASP A 448 10.80 -0.97 17.76
CA ASP A 448 11.30 -1.47 16.48
C ASP A 448 10.76 -0.62 15.31
N LEU A 449 9.46 -0.32 15.31
CA LEU A 449 8.83 0.55 14.31
C LEU A 449 9.47 1.94 14.30
N ALA A 450 9.65 2.55 15.47
CA ALA A 450 10.26 3.88 15.57
C ALA A 450 11.72 3.87 15.10
N ASN A 451 12.47 2.81 15.39
CA ASN A 451 13.86 2.67 14.96
C ASN A 451 13.97 2.50 13.43
N GLU A 452 13.14 1.63 12.84
CA GLU A 452 13.15 1.44 11.38
C GLU A 452 12.73 2.70 10.63
N LEU A 453 11.70 3.41 11.11
CA LEU A 453 11.30 4.71 10.55
C LEU A 453 12.43 5.74 10.68
N ARG A 454 13.08 5.83 11.85
CA ARG A 454 14.20 6.74 12.08
C ARG A 454 15.34 6.47 11.10
N MET A 455 15.73 5.21 10.93
CA MET A 455 16.79 4.82 9.99
C MET A 455 16.46 5.21 8.55
N SER A 456 15.22 4.98 8.10
CA SER A 456 14.81 5.35 6.74
C SER A 456 14.77 6.87 6.53
N ILE A 457 14.28 7.62 7.53
CA ILE A 457 14.28 9.09 7.50
C ILE A 457 15.71 9.64 7.52
N GLU A 458 16.58 9.12 8.37
CA GLU A 458 18.00 9.52 8.42
C GLU A 458 18.70 9.23 7.09
N TYR A 459 18.41 8.10 6.45
CA TYR A 459 18.92 7.81 5.11
C TYR A 459 18.47 8.89 4.10
N TYR A 460 17.18 9.27 4.10
CA TYR A 460 16.67 10.35 3.27
C TYR A 460 17.38 11.69 3.56
N VAL A 461 17.45 12.08 4.84
CA VAL A 461 18.09 13.33 5.26
C VAL A 461 19.56 13.38 4.84
N ASN A 462 20.30 12.29 5.03
CA ASN A 462 21.70 12.20 4.63
C ASN A 462 21.88 12.25 3.11
N ARG A 463 20.95 11.65 2.34
CA ARG A 463 21.03 11.56 0.88
C ARG A 463 20.60 12.84 0.17
N TYR A 464 19.63 13.57 0.72
CA TYR A 464 18.98 14.71 0.07
C TYR A 464 19.17 16.03 0.82
N SER A 465 19.77 16.03 2.02
CA SER A 465 19.99 17.21 2.87
C SER A 465 18.71 18.01 3.16
N LYS A 466 17.57 17.32 3.22
CA LYS A 466 16.26 17.87 3.56
C LYS A 466 15.61 17.00 4.63
N THR A 467 14.84 17.61 5.52
CA THR A 467 14.11 16.92 6.57
C THR A 467 12.61 17.08 6.33
N PRO A 468 11.81 16.00 6.45
CA PRO A 468 10.36 16.13 6.42
C PRO A 468 9.87 17.05 7.54
N GLU A 469 9.00 17.99 7.21
CA GLU A 469 8.40 18.93 8.15
C GLU A 469 7.34 18.26 9.03
N ARG A 470 6.69 17.22 8.49
CA ARG A 470 5.75 16.36 9.20
C ARG A 470 5.65 14.98 8.55
N LEU A 471 5.12 14.04 9.30
CA LEU A 471 4.74 12.70 8.82
C LEU A 471 3.23 12.52 8.98
N TYR A 472 2.57 12.01 7.95
CA TYR A 472 1.21 11.48 8.04
C TYR A 472 1.27 9.97 8.24
N ILE A 473 0.65 9.45 9.29
CA ILE A 473 0.49 8.00 9.48
C ILE A 473 -0.90 7.57 9.02
N CYS A 474 -0.97 6.51 8.23
CA CYS A 474 -2.20 5.89 7.76
C CYS A 474 -2.13 4.35 7.86
N GLY A 475 -3.21 3.68 7.48
CA GLY A 475 -3.34 2.22 7.61
C GLY A 475 -4.02 1.79 8.91
N GLY A 476 -4.23 0.48 9.06
CA GLY A 476 -4.97 -0.07 10.19
C GLY A 476 -4.26 0.13 11.53
N THR A 477 -2.92 0.03 11.53
CA THR A 477 -2.10 0.13 12.75
C THR A 477 -1.96 1.59 13.22
N ALA A 478 -2.16 2.58 12.32
CA ALA A 478 -2.20 3.99 12.68
C ALA A 478 -3.35 4.33 13.68
N LYS A 479 -4.31 3.42 13.87
CA LYS A 479 -5.40 3.57 14.84
C LYS A 479 -5.02 3.27 16.29
N ILE A 480 -3.83 2.74 16.56
CA ILE A 480 -3.37 2.54 17.95
C ILE A 480 -3.35 3.90 18.64
N ALA A 481 -4.02 4.00 19.79
CA ALA A 481 -4.18 5.28 20.47
C ALA A 481 -2.83 5.85 20.90
N LYS A 482 -2.60 7.15 20.65
CA LYS A 482 -1.37 7.90 20.94
C LYS A 482 -0.11 7.42 20.20
N LEU A 483 -0.27 6.64 19.13
CA LEU A 483 0.87 6.22 18.30
C LEU A 483 1.56 7.41 17.63
N ASP A 484 0.80 8.40 17.18
CA ASP A 484 1.29 9.66 16.64
C ASP A 484 2.10 10.46 17.66
N GLU A 485 1.62 10.58 18.91
CA GLU A 485 2.35 11.25 19.98
C GLU A 485 3.67 10.54 20.30
N PHE A 486 3.64 9.20 20.36
CA PHE A 486 4.83 8.38 20.57
C PHE A 486 5.85 8.56 19.45
N LEU A 487 5.44 8.37 18.19
CA LEU A 487 6.33 8.53 17.04
C LEU A 487 6.86 9.97 16.93
N THR A 488 6.04 10.98 17.27
CA THR A 488 6.50 12.38 17.32
C THR A 488 7.65 12.56 18.31
N ARG A 489 7.53 11.96 19.50
CA ARG A 489 8.57 12.02 20.53
C ARG A 489 9.84 11.27 20.10
N GLU A 490 9.68 10.07 19.55
CA GLU A 490 10.83 9.22 19.19
C GLU A 490 11.57 9.73 17.94
N LEU A 491 10.86 10.27 16.95
CA LEU A 491 11.43 10.72 15.69
C LEU A 491 11.86 12.20 15.72
N GLY A 492 11.33 13.00 16.66
CA GLY A 492 11.56 14.44 16.71
C GLY A 492 10.92 15.22 15.54
N ILE A 493 10.01 14.58 14.80
CA ILE A 493 9.28 15.15 13.67
C ILE A 493 7.78 15.09 13.99
N PRO A 494 6.98 16.15 13.76
CA PRO A 494 5.53 16.11 13.96
C PRO A 494 4.88 14.96 13.19
N VAL A 495 4.20 14.06 13.90
CA VAL A 495 3.41 12.97 13.31
C VAL A 495 1.93 13.25 13.49
N VAL A 496 1.14 13.04 12.43
CA VAL A 496 -0.30 13.29 12.42
C VAL A 496 -1.01 12.09 11.83
N VAL A 497 -2.07 11.62 12.48
CA VAL A 497 -2.95 10.60 11.90
C VAL A 497 -3.67 11.16 10.67
N ALA A 498 -3.54 10.46 9.55
CA ALA A 498 -4.12 10.85 8.27
C ALA A 498 -5.66 10.89 8.32
N ASP A 499 -6.24 11.97 7.78
CA ASP A 499 -7.68 12.15 7.67
C ASP A 499 -8.04 12.69 6.26
N PRO A 500 -8.13 11.81 5.24
CA PRO A 500 -8.39 12.21 3.86
C PRO A 500 -9.80 12.78 3.66
N ILE A 501 -10.75 12.48 4.56
CA ILE A 501 -12.13 12.94 4.43
C ILE A 501 -12.38 14.32 5.06
N LYS A 502 -11.40 14.87 5.79
CA LYS A 502 -11.52 16.18 6.47
C LYS A 502 -11.96 17.31 5.54
N ASN A 503 -11.46 17.30 4.31
CA ASN A 503 -11.72 18.34 3.29
C ASN A 503 -12.54 17.82 2.11
N LEU A 504 -13.10 16.61 2.20
CA LEU A 504 -13.88 16.00 1.14
C LEU A 504 -15.35 15.84 1.58
N PRO A 505 -16.31 16.29 0.76
CA PRO A 505 -17.70 15.92 0.94
C PRO A 505 -17.87 14.40 0.83
N VAL A 506 -18.30 13.75 1.91
CA VAL A 506 -18.67 12.34 1.93
C VAL A 506 -20.18 12.20 2.05
N VAL A 507 -20.80 11.67 1.02
CA VAL A 507 -22.24 11.39 0.94
C VAL A 507 -22.42 9.90 0.66
N ALA A 508 -22.13 9.08 1.68
CA ALA A 508 -22.27 7.63 1.62
C ALA A 508 -23.52 7.18 2.41
N PRO A 509 -24.64 6.85 1.75
CA PRO A 509 -25.87 6.43 2.42
C PRO A 509 -25.63 5.18 3.28
N GLY A 510 -26.14 5.19 4.51
CA GLY A 510 -26.00 4.05 5.44
C GLY A 510 -24.71 4.05 6.26
N VAL A 511 -23.80 4.99 6.02
CA VAL A 511 -22.56 5.10 6.78
C VAL A 511 -22.68 6.22 7.82
N SER A 512 -22.47 5.88 9.10
CA SER A 512 -22.55 6.88 10.18
C SER A 512 -21.31 7.78 10.20
N PRO A 513 -21.41 9.07 10.59
CA PRO A 513 -20.26 9.95 10.75
C PRO A 513 -19.21 9.41 11.74
N GLN A 514 -19.65 8.74 12.81
CA GLN A 514 -18.77 8.14 13.81
C GLN A 514 -17.92 7.03 13.19
N TYR A 515 -18.55 6.14 12.43
CA TYR A 515 -17.85 5.07 11.73
C TYR A 515 -16.90 5.61 10.67
N LEU A 516 -17.31 6.65 9.91
CA LEU A 516 -16.43 7.31 8.94
C LEU A 516 -15.14 7.85 9.58
N ASN A 517 -15.26 8.53 10.72
CA ASN A 517 -14.09 9.02 11.45
C ASN A 517 -13.20 7.85 11.94
N GLU A 518 -13.80 6.74 12.37
CA GLU A 518 -13.08 5.56 12.84
C GLU A 518 -12.30 4.84 11.74
N ILE A 519 -12.79 4.88 10.50
CA ILE A 519 -12.14 4.24 9.35
C ILE A 519 -11.30 5.19 8.51
N SER A 520 -11.38 6.51 8.76
CA SER A 520 -10.71 7.54 7.95
C SER A 520 -9.22 7.25 7.69
N PRO A 521 -8.40 6.83 8.68
CA PRO A 521 -6.99 6.54 8.45
C PRO A 521 -6.72 5.36 7.49
N LEU A 522 -7.71 4.51 7.22
CA LEU A 522 -7.61 3.38 6.28
C LEU A 522 -7.96 3.77 4.84
N LEU A 523 -8.62 4.92 4.64
CA LEU A 523 -9.13 5.34 3.33
C LEU A 523 -8.15 6.10 2.41
N PRO A 524 -6.93 6.56 2.80
CA PRO A 524 -6.11 7.37 1.90
C PRO A 524 -5.83 6.74 0.55
N VAL A 525 -5.50 5.45 0.51
CA VAL A 525 -5.17 4.74 -0.73
C VAL A 525 -6.41 4.62 -1.62
N CYS A 526 -7.51 4.06 -1.13
CA CYS A 526 -8.71 3.87 -1.96
C CYS A 526 -9.36 5.19 -2.41
N ILE A 527 -9.35 6.24 -1.59
CA ILE A 527 -9.80 7.58 -2.00
C ILE A 527 -8.87 8.12 -3.10
N GLY A 528 -7.56 8.01 -2.92
CA GLY A 528 -6.55 8.43 -3.89
C GLY A 528 -6.68 7.75 -5.25
N LEU A 529 -6.99 6.46 -5.25
CA LEU A 529 -7.28 5.69 -6.46
C LEU A 529 -8.57 6.18 -7.14
N ALA A 530 -9.62 6.44 -6.36
CA ALA A 530 -10.93 6.86 -6.88
C ALA A 530 -10.87 8.23 -7.58
N ILE A 531 -9.98 9.12 -7.11
CA ILE A 531 -9.81 10.49 -7.62
C ILE A 531 -8.68 10.62 -8.64
N ARG A 532 -7.97 9.53 -8.98
CA ARG A 532 -6.77 9.53 -9.83
C ARG A 532 -6.92 10.36 -11.11
N ASP A 533 -8.01 10.16 -11.84
CA ASP A 533 -8.27 10.84 -13.12
C ASP A 533 -9.19 12.06 -12.95
N MET A 534 -9.44 12.50 -11.71
CA MET A 534 -10.29 13.65 -11.37
C MET A 534 -9.47 14.88 -10.92
N ILE A 535 -8.20 14.65 -10.55
CA ILE A 535 -7.25 15.68 -10.14
C ILE A 535 -6.15 15.67 -11.20
N GLY A 536 -5.98 16.81 -11.88
CA GLY A 536 -5.06 16.98 -13.00
C GLY A 536 -3.66 17.36 -12.56
#